data_AF-A0A839LKA9-F1
#
_entry.id   AF-A0A839LKA9-F1
#
_cell.length_a   1.000
_cell.length_b   1.000
_cell.length_c   1.000
_cell.angle_alpha   90.00
_cell.angle_beta   90.00
_cell.angle_gamma   90.00
#
_symmetry.space_group_name_H-M   'P 1'
#
loop_
_entity.id
_entity.type
_entity.pdbx_description
1 polymer ?
#
loop_
_entity_poly.entity_id
_entity_poly.type
_entity_poly.pdbx_seq_one_letter_code
_entity_poly.pdbx_strand_id
1 'polypeptide(L)'
;MKRLLIACLCLMPLTWATGAQEVPPPGSSLSLRFLSIAQGKKALVDGEEATYFEQLQMGDLRAKGKLRLDNVALTMARSQLRERYAEDVRAFTPSEEAMLRDVMSRLAPKIIGKAPLMARTPFSFIKTGSCVEAGIPHTRGAHIVLSQTELDAMMRMYRWAWTSILDQMAAPLLVHEQVHVLQRAHPQRFVSLYTEILGFRHLDTVPDHPWLLEHRVANPDAQDLGWIYKINIGGKDQWIRPDLMLRKLDQPDMASDLRIVAIELKESHGNFVVALDERGQARIQDLNSIGEYQDIFPNRQENYHPNEIGADLIAGWISGHAEGNAGHALRKRIAEWGWKNLQ
;
A
#
# COMPACT_ATOMS: atom_id res chain seq x y z
N MET A 1 11.32 -80.39 -26.12
CA MET A 1 11.67 -79.03 -26.55
C MET A 1 10.55 -78.07 -26.15
N LYS A 2 10.91 -77.03 -25.37
CA LYS A 2 10.20 -75.79 -25.02
C LYS A 2 8.74 -75.87 -24.54
N ARG A 3 8.57 -75.75 -23.22
CA ARG A 3 7.33 -75.37 -22.53
C ARG A 3 7.07 -73.86 -22.71
N LEU A 4 5.82 -73.52 -23.01
CA LEU A 4 5.28 -72.15 -23.12
C LEU A 4 5.18 -71.50 -21.73
N LEU A 5 5.66 -70.27 -21.59
CA LEU A 5 5.44 -69.39 -20.44
C LEU A 5 4.07 -68.72 -20.58
N ILE A 6 3.22 -68.88 -19.57
CA ILE A 6 1.97 -68.15 -19.38
C ILE A 6 2.32 -66.86 -18.59
N ALA A 7 2.05 -65.71 -19.18
CA ALA A 7 2.15 -64.41 -18.51
C ALA A 7 0.81 -64.08 -17.84
N CYS A 8 0.84 -63.85 -16.52
CA CYS A 8 -0.28 -63.29 -15.76
C CYS A 8 -0.47 -61.81 -16.12
N LEU A 9 -1.61 -61.47 -16.73
CA LEU A 9 -2.13 -60.11 -16.85
C LEU A 9 -2.91 -59.76 -15.58
N CYS A 10 -2.34 -58.92 -14.71
CA CYS A 10 -3.08 -58.26 -13.64
C CYS A 10 -3.90 -57.10 -14.24
N LEU A 11 -5.20 -57.28 -14.33
CA LEU A 11 -6.18 -56.21 -14.56
C LEU A 11 -6.28 -55.37 -13.27
N MET A 12 -5.78 -54.13 -13.30
CA MET A 12 -6.14 -53.13 -12.29
C MET A 12 -7.41 -52.39 -12.72
N PRO A 13 -8.34 -52.08 -11.80
CA PRO A 13 -9.52 -51.30 -12.11
C PRO A 13 -9.13 -49.83 -12.35
N LEU A 14 -9.53 -49.27 -13.49
CA LEU A 14 -9.59 -47.82 -13.67
C LEU A 14 -10.72 -47.27 -12.80
N THR A 15 -10.41 -46.78 -11.61
CA THR A 15 -11.30 -45.90 -10.87
C THR A 15 -11.13 -44.48 -11.40
N TRP A 16 -12.19 -43.95 -12.01
CA TRP A 16 -12.29 -42.54 -12.33
C TRP A 16 -12.46 -41.80 -11.00
N ALA A 17 -11.37 -41.23 -10.49
CA ALA A 17 -11.43 -40.28 -9.39
C ALA A 17 -12.08 -39.00 -9.92
N THR A 18 -13.37 -38.83 -9.65
CA THR A 18 -14.01 -37.51 -9.66
C THR A 18 -13.25 -36.65 -8.66
N GLY A 19 -12.50 -35.66 -9.16
CA GLY A 19 -11.83 -34.67 -8.32
C GLY A 19 -12.86 -33.85 -7.55
N ALA A 20 -13.25 -34.34 -6.37
CA ALA A 20 -13.87 -33.53 -5.36
C ALA A 20 -12.81 -32.52 -4.90
N GLN A 21 -13.06 -31.25 -5.19
CA GLN A 21 -12.28 -30.14 -4.67
C GLN A 21 -12.36 -30.22 -3.14
N GLU A 22 -11.26 -30.57 -2.48
CA GLU A 22 -11.19 -30.61 -1.02
C GLU A 22 -11.62 -29.24 -0.49
N VAL A 23 -12.73 -29.22 0.27
CA VAL A 23 -13.16 -28.03 0.98
C VAL A 23 -12.11 -27.77 2.06
N PRO A 24 -11.41 -26.63 2.04
CA PRO A 24 -10.41 -26.32 3.06
C PRO A 24 -11.06 -26.33 4.46
N PRO A 25 -10.37 -26.82 5.50
CA PRO A 25 -10.94 -26.86 6.84
C PRO A 25 -11.37 -25.45 7.29
N PRO A 26 -12.47 -25.31 8.05
CA PRO A 26 -12.93 -24.01 8.54
C PRO A 26 -11.80 -23.31 9.32
N GLY A 27 -11.36 -22.14 8.83
CA GLY A 27 -10.21 -21.38 9.35
C GLY A 27 -8.97 -21.34 8.45
N SER A 28 -9.00 -21.96 7.27
CA SER A 28 -7.84 -22.03 6.33
C SER A 28 -7.95 -21.16 5.08
N SER A 29 -8.99 -20.32 4.96
CA SER A 29 -9.18 -19.44 3.80
C SER A 29 -9.36 -17.98 4.21
N LEU A 30 -8.79 -17.09 3.41
CA LEU A 30 -8.98 -15.64 3.56
C LEU A 30 -10.40 -15.27 3.15
N SER A 31 -11.05 -14.39 3.91
CA SER A 31 -12.39 -13.89 3.58
C SER A 31 -12.28 -12.82 2.49
N LEU A 32 -12.48 -13.22 1.22
CA LEU A 32 -12.37 -12.34 0.06
C LEU A 32 -13.75 -11.93 -0.44
N ARG A 33 -13.99 -10.62 -0.50
CA ARG A 33 -15.19 -10.03 -1.10
C ARG A 33 -14.81 -9.10 -2.24
N PHE A 34 -15.59 -9.11 -3.30
CA PHE A 34 -15.49 -8.18 -4.43
C PHE A 34 -16.70 -7.26 -4.36
N LEU A 35 -16.48 -5.95 -4.29
CA LEU A 35 -17.58 -5.01 -4.17
C LEU A 35 -18.24 -4.77 -5.53
N SER A 36 -19.58 -4.73 -5.52
CA SER A 36 -20.35 -4.22 -6.66
C SER A 36 -20.08 -2.73 -6.89
N ILE A 37 -20.46 -2.20 -8.05
CA ILE A 37 -20.31 -0.75 -8.35
C ILE A 37 -20.93 0.12 -7.26
N ALA A 38 -22.17 -0.20 -6.81
CA ALA A 38 -22.84 0.58 -5.78
C ALA A 38 -22.10 0.54 -4.44
N GLN A 39 -21.60 -0.64 -4.04
CA GLN A 39 -20.83 -0.80 -2.81
C GLN A 39 -19.46 -0.10 -2.91
N GLY A 40 -18.77 -0.23 -4.04
CA GLY A 40 -17.47 0.40 -4.28
C GLY A 40 -17.56 1.92 -4.29
N LYS A 41 -18.59 2.51 -4.92
CA LYS A 41 -18.86 3.95 -4.85
C LYS A 41 -18.98 4.43 -3.41
N LYS A 42 -19.88 3.80 -2.65
CA LYS A 42 -20.09 4.15 -1.25
C LYS A 42 -18.81 4.03 -0.42
N ALA A 43 -18.05 2.96 -0.62
CA ALA A 43 -16.80 2.70 0.10
C ALA A 43 -15.68 3.70 -0.24
N LEU A 44 -15.62 4.17 -1.50
CA LEU A 44 -14.56 5.07 -1.96
C LEU A 44 -14.83 6.52 -1.59
N VAL A 45 -16.09 6.95 -1.62
CA VAL A 45 -16.43 8.38 -1.55
C VAL A 45 -17.34 8.79 -0.39
N ASP A 46 -17.99 7.88 0.31
CA ASP A 46 -18.92 8.21 1.40
C ASP A 46 -18.38 7.82 2.79
N GLY A 47 -19.12 8.17 3.84
CA GLY A 47 -18.76 7.83 5.22
C GLY A 47 -17.50 8.56 5.70
N GLU A 48 -16.71 7.89 6.53
CA GLU A 48 -15.44 8.44 7.04
C GLU A 48 -14.46 8.77 5.91
N GLU A 49 -14.51 8.00 4.82
CA GLU A 49 -13.66 8.17 3.65
C GLU A 49 -13.95 9.45 2.86
N ALA A 50 -15.09 10.10 3.10
CA ALA A 50 -15.38 11.41 2.53
C ALA A 50 -14.42 12.50 3.07
N THR A 51 -13.90 12.33 4.30
CA THR A 51 -13.02 13.31 4.94
C THR A 51 -11.65 13.44 4.25
N TYR A 52 -11.20 12.39 3.55
CA TYR A 52 -10.00 12.42 2.72
C TYR A 52 -10.02 13.59 1.72
N PHE A 53 -11.16 13.83 1.06
CA PHE A 53 -11.27 14.89 0.06
C PHE A 53 -11.10 16.28 0.68
N GLU A 54 -11.37 16.45 1.98
CA GLU A 54 -11.19 17.71 2.68
C GLU A 54 -9.72 18.09 2.92
N GLN A 55 -8.81 17.14 2.76
CA GLN A 55 -7.38 17.37 2.91
C GLN A 55 -6.74 17.83 1.59
N LEU A 56 -7.36 17.53 0.45
CA LEU A 56 -6.81 17.78 -0.88
C LEU A 56 -6.75 19.27 -1.21
N GLN A 57 -5.60 19.72 -1.69
CA GLN A 57 -5.39 21.08 -2.20
C GLN A 57 -5.48 21.12 -3.73
N MET A 58 -5.54 22.33 -4.31
CA MET A 58 -5.80 22.50 -5.73
C MET A 58 -4.77 21.78 -6.63
N GLY A 59 -3.48 21.85 -6.30
CA GLY A 59 -2.44 21.12 -7.03
C GLY A 59 -2.67 19.61 -6.99
N ASP A 60 -2.98 19.08 -5.81
CA ASP A 60 -3.25 17.65 -5.61
C ASP A 60 -4.50 17.18 -6.38
N LEU A 61 -5.58 17.96 -6.34
CA LEU A 61 -6.81 17.70 -7.09
C LEU A 61 -6.56 17.62 -8.60
N ARG A 62 -5.73 18.53 -9.14
CA ARG A 62 -5.33 18.53 -10.55
C ARG A 62 -4.49 17.30 -10.88
N ALA A 63 -3.53 16.95 -10.03
CA ALA A 63 -2.63 15.81 -10.23
C ALA A 63 -3.39 14.48 -10.23
N LYS A 64 -4.25 14.28 -9.23
CA LYS A 64 -5.05 13.06 -9.06
C LYS A 64 -6.17 12.95 -10.10
N GLY A 65 -6.94 14.02 -10.29
CA GLY A 65 -8.11 13.99 -11.16
C GLY A 65 -7.81 14.11 -12.66
N LYS A 66 -6.60 14.58 -13.02
CA LYS A 66 -6.28 15.06 -14.38
C LYS A 66 -7.34 16.05 -14.90
N LEU A 67 -7.94 16.80 -13.97
CA LEU A 67 -9.00 17.75 -14.23
C LEU A 67 -8.39 19.13 -14.48
N ARG A 68 -8.92 19.84 -15.47
CA ARG A 68 -8.68 21.28 -15.60
C ARG A 68 -9.57 22.00 -14.60
N LEU A 69 -8.96 22.50 -13.53
CA LEU A 69 -9.65 23.19 -12.43
C LEU A 69 -9.30 24.69 -12.47
N ASP A 70 -9.51 25.30 -13.64
CA ASP A 70 -9.26 26.72 -13.89
C ASP A 70 -10.42 27.55 -13.31
N ASN A 71 -10.13 28.50 -12.40
CA ASN A 71 -11.14 29.37 -11.76
C ASN A 71 -12.26 28.63 -10.99
N VAL A 72 -11.99 27.42 -10.49
CA VAL A 72 -12.94 26.64 -9.68
C VAL A 72 -12.63 26.83 -8.20
N ALA A 73 -13.65 27.10 -7.38
CA ALA A 73 -13.48 27.16 -5.93
C ALA A 73 -13.04 25.80 -5.36
N LEU A 74 -12.17 25.79 -4.35
CA LEU A 74 -11.57 24.55 -3.81
C LEU A 74 -12.63 23.50 -3.39
N THR A 75 -13.70 23.94 -2.72
CA THR A 75 -14.79 23.06 -2.30
C THR A 75 -15.49 22.38 -3.49
N MET A 76 -15.75 23.15 -4.56
CA MET A 76 -16.33 22.63 -5.79
C MET A 76 -15.37 21.67 -6.51
N ALA A 77 -14.08 21.99 -6.54
CA ALA A 77 -13.05 21.13 -7.14
C ALA A 77 -12.96 19.78 -6.40
N ARG A 78 -13.03 19.78 -5.07
CA ARG A 78 -13.10 18.54 -4.26
C ARG A 78 -14.34 17.72 -4.57
N SER A 79 -15.51 18.36 -4.67
CA SER A 79 -16.75 17.69 -5.07
C SER A 79 -16.66 17.06 -6.46
N GLN A 80 -16.09 17.77 -7.44
CA GLN A 80 -15.89 17.24 -8.80
C GLN A 80 -14.95 16.02 -8.81
N LEU A 81 -13.84 16.06 -8.06
CA LEU A 81 -12.95 14.90 -7.96
C LEU A 81 -13.65 13.71 -7.30
N ARG A 82 -14.39 13.96 -6.21
CA ARG A 82 -15.16 12.93 -5.51
C ARG A 82 -16.18 12.26 -6.43
N GLU A 83 -16.94 13.04 -7.20
CA GLU A 83 -17.87 12.51 -8.19
C GLU A 83 -17.15 11.69 -9.26
N ARG A 84 -16.04 12.22 -9.79
CA ARG A 84 -15.22 11.50 -10.78
C ARG A 84 -14.68 10.17 -10.25
N TYR A 85 -14.27 10.11 -8.98
CA TYR A 85 -13.85 8.86 -8.33
C TYR A 85 -15.01 7.86 -8.24
N ALA A 86 -16.21 8.33 -7.87
CA ALA A 86 -17.38 7.48 -7.84
C ALA A 86 -17.73 6.93 -9.24
N GLU A 87 -17.70 7.77 -10.27
CA GLU A 87 -17.98 7.37 -11.66
C GLU A 87 -16.97 6.35 -12.22
N ASP A 88 -15.72 6.40 -11.75
CA ASP A 88 -14.66 5.51 -12.24
C ASP A 88 -14.73 4.09 -11.64
N VAL A 89 -15.63 3.83 -10.67
CA VAL A 89 -15.84 2.49 -10.11
C VAL A 89 -16.44 1.54 -11.14
N ARG A 90 -15.85 0.34 -11.27
CA ARG A 90 -16.23 -0.69 -12.25
C ARG A 90 -16.61 -2.00 -11.56
N ALA A 91 -17.31 -2.86 -12.29
CA ALA A 91 -17.55 -4.23 -11.86
C ALA A 91 -16.36 -5.13 -12.22
N PHE A 92 -16.00 -6.05 -11.32
CA PHE A 92 -15.13 -7.17 -11.65
C PHE A 92 -15.83 -8.11 -12.62
N THR A 93 -15.08 -8.66 -13.55
CA THR A 93 -15.52 -9.79 -14.38
C THR A 93 -15.31 -11.10 -13.60
N PRO A 94 -16.06 -12.17 -13.93
CA PRO A 94 -15.86 -13.47 -13.29
C PRO A 94 -14.41 -14.01 -13.39
N SER A 95 -13.72 -13.74 -14.51
CA SER A 95 -12.32 -14.16 -14.68
C SER A 95 -11.34 -13.38 -13.83
N GLU A 96 -11.57 -12.08 -13.62
CA GLU A 96 -10.75 -11.26 -12.72
C GLU A 96 -10.94 -11.72 -11.26
N GLU A 97 -12.19 -11.98 -10.83
CA GLU A 97 -12.43 -12.54 -9.49
C GLU A 97 -11.75 -13.90 -9.31
N ALA A 98 -11.86 -14.78 -10.30
CA ALA A 98 -11.24 -16.10 -10.25
C ALA A 98 -9.71 -16.00 -10.14
N MET A 99 -9.08 -15.13 -10.94
CA MET A 99 -7.64 -14.88 -10.89
C MET A 99 -7.19 -14.36 -9.52
N LEU A 100 -7.87 -13.35 -8.97
CA LEU A 100 -7.53 -12.80 -7.65
C LEU A 100 -7.74 -13.82 -6.53
N ARG A 101 -8.83 -14.59 -6.58
CA ARG A 101 -9.06 -15.70 -5.62
C ARG A 101 -7.95 -16.73 -5.67
N ASP A 102 -7.49 -17.08 -6.87
CA ASP A 102 -6.44 -18.08 -7.06
C ASP A 102 -5.07 -17.57 -6.56
N VAL A 103 -4.71 -16.32 -6.87
CA VAL A 103 -3.52 -15.66 -6.28
C VAL A 103 -3.59 -15.64 -4.76
N MET A 104 -4.70 -15.16 -4.19
CA MET A 104 -4.86 -15.09 -2.74
C MET A 104 -4.90 -16.48 -2.09
N SER A 105 -5.42 -17.50 -2.77
CA SER A 105 -5.38 -18.89 -2.30
C SER A 105 -3.95 -19.41 -2.20
N ARG A 106 -3.06 -19.07 -3.14
CA ARG A 106 -1.64 -19.43 -3.07
C ARG A 106 -0.89 -18.67 -1.98
N LEU A 107 -1.33 -17.44 -1.67
CA LEU A 107 -0.76 -16.63 -0.59
C LEU A 107 -1.26 -17.01 0.81
N ALA A 108 -2.47 -17.56 0.90
CA ALA A 108 -3.14 -17.84 2.16
C ALA A 108 -2.26 -18.63 3.16
N PRO A 109 -1.53 -19.71 2.77
CA PRO A 109 -0.67 -20.42 3.71
C PRO A 109 0.42 -19.54 4.34
N LYS A 110 1.00 -18.61 3.57
CA LYS A 110 2.02 -17.69 4.07
C LYS A 110 1.43 -16.64 5.01
N ILE A 111 0.27 -16.06 4.65
CA ILE A 111 -0.41 -15.06 5.46
C ILE A 111 -0.90 -15.69 6.77
N ILE A 112 -1.60 -16.82 6.71
CA ILE A 112 -2.10 -17.55 7.88
C ILE A 112 -0.95 -17.99 8.78
N GLY A 113 0.13 -18.52 8.19
CA GLY A 113 1.27 -19.03 8.95
C GLY A 113 2.09 -17.94 9.65
N LYS A 114 2.20 -16.74 9.08
CA LYS A 114 3.04 -15.65 9.62
C LYS A 114 2.26 -14.55 10.36
N ALA A 115 1.07 -14.23 9.87
CA ALA A 115 0.23 -13.15 10.38
C ALA A 115 -1.24 -13.59 10.51
N PRO A 116 -1.58 -14.49 11.46
CA PRO A 116 -2.96 -14.94 11.63
C PRO A 116 -3.97 -13.82 11.90
N LEU A 117 -3.57 -12.70 12.54
CA LEU A 117 -4.43 -11.53 12.71
C LEU A 117 -4.82 -10.92 11.36
N MET A 118 -3.86 -10.80 10.44
CA MET A 118 -4.08 -10.33 9.07
C MET A 118 -5.02 -11.26 8.31
N ALA A 119 -4.86 -12.58 8.47
CA ALA A 119 -5.73 -13.56 7.84
C ALA A 119 -7.19 -13.46 8.30
N ARG A 120 -7.43 -13.12 9.58
CA ARG A 120 -8.77 -12.95 10.16
C ARG A 120 -9.35 -11.55 9.97
N THR A 121 -8.55 -10.57 9.57
CA THR A 121 -9.01 -9.20 9.35
C THR A 121 -9.77 -9.14 8.02
N PRO A 122 -11.10 -8.85 8.03
CA PRO A 122 -11.87 -8.80 6.80
C PRO A 122 -11.42 -7.65 5.91
N PHE A 123 -11.33 -7.91 4.61
CA PHE A 123 -11.12 -6.89 3.60
C PHE A 123 -11.90 -7.22 2.34
N SER A 124 -11.89 -6.30 1.39
CA SER A 124 -12.53 -6.51 0.09
C SER A 124 -11.82 -5.76 -1.02
N PHE A 125 -12.15 -6.09 -2.27
CA PHE A 125 -11.60 -5.44 -3.44
C PHE A 125 -12.60 -4.46 -4.04
N ILE A 126 -12.10 -3.30 -4.47
CA ILE A 126 -12.80 -2.34 -5.33
C ILE A 126 -12.04 -2.30 -6.65
N LYS A 127 -12.80 -2.32 -7.76
CA LYS A 127 -12.24 -2.10 -9.09
C LYS A 127 -12.55 -0.69 -9.56
N THR A 128 -11.55 -0.03 -10.10
CA THR A 128 -11.70 1.30 -10.72
C THR A 128 -11.19 1.30 -12.16
N GLY A 129 -11.40 2.39 -12.88
CA GLY A 129 -10.58 2.72 -14.03
C GLY A 129 -9.21 3.24 -13.58
N SER A 130 -8.67 4.19 -14.34
CA SER A 130 -7.35 4.79 -14.10
C SER A 130 -7.43 6.19 -13.51
N CYS A 131 -8.62 6.66 -13.12
CA CYS A 131 -8.79 8.03 -12.59
C CYS A 131 -8.47 8.08 -11.10
N VAL A 132 -8.92 7.08 -10.33
CA VAL A 132 -8.71 7.03 -8.89
C VAL A 132 -7.23 6.84 -8.58
N GLU A 133 -6.63 7.81 -7.88
CA GLU A 133 -5.20 7.82 -7.53
C GLU A 133 -4.26 7.57 -8.73
N ALA A 134 -4.63 8.12 -9.90
CA ALA A 134 -3.94 7.89 -11.17
C ALA A 134 -3.80 6.41 -11.59
N GLY A 135 -4.64 5.53 -11.02
CA GLY A 135 -4.64 4.09 -11.26
C GLY A 135 -3.62 3.29 -10.43
N ILE A 136 -2.94 3.93 -9.49
CA ILE A 136 -1.99 3.29 -8.57
C ILE A 136 -2.79 2.45 -7.56
N PRO A 137 -2.40 1.19 -7.30
CA PRO A 137 -2.95 0.39 -6.20
C PRO A 137 -2.83 1.15 -4.88
N HIS A 138 -3.88 1.09 -4.06
CA HIS A 138 -3.92 1.73 -2.75
C HIS A 138 -5.04 1.11 -1.91
N THR A 139 -5.10 1.48 -0.64
CA THR A 139 -6.16 1.06 0.26
C THR A 139 -7.06 2.23 0.65
N ARG A 140 -8.35 1.93 0.76
CA ARG A 140 -9.39 2.84 1.26
C ARG A 140 -10.22 2.12 2.32
N GLY A 141 -10.18 2.57 3.57
CA GLY A 141 -10.81 1.85 4.68
C GLY A 141 -10.36 0.37 4.74
N ALA A 142 -11.33 -0.55 4.62
CA ALA A 142 -11.08 -2.00 4.57
C ALA A 142 -11.03 -2.56 3.14
N HIS A 143 -10.68 -1.72 2.15
CA HIS A 143 -10.81 -2.02 0.74
C HIS A 143 -9.49 -1.83 0.00
N ILE A 144 -9.02 -2.87 -0.69
CA ILE A 144 -7.91 -2.78 -1.64
C ILE A 144 -8.49 -2.30 -2.96
N VAL A 145 -7.97 -1.21 -3.50
CA VAL A 145 -8.42 -0.60 -4.74
C VAL A 145 -7.45 -0.96 -5.87
N LEU A 146 -7.97 -1.61 -6.91
CA LEU A 146 -7.20 -2.01 -8.08
C LEU A 146 -7.78 -1.37 -9.34
N SER A 147 -6.92 -0.74 -10.14
CA SER A 147 -7.32 -0.20 -11.44
C SER A 147 -7.48 -1.31 -12.48
N GLN A 148 -8.29 -1.04 -13.52
CA GLN A 148 -8.39 -1.94 -14.68
C GLN A 148 -7.02 -2.22 -15.30
N THR A 149 -6.14 -1.22 -15.36
CA THR A 149 -4.79 -1.37 -15.94
C THR A 149 -3.96 -2.39 -15.16
N GLU A 150 -4.01 -2.34 -13.84
CA GLU A 150 -3.32 -3.31 -12.98
C GLU A 150 -3.89 -4.73 -13.17
N LEU A 151 -5.23 -4.85 -13.18
CA LEU A 151 -5.90 -6.13 -13.41
C LEU A 151 -5.58 -6.71 -14.79
N ASP A 152 -5.49 -5.88 -15.83
CA ASP A 152 -5.13 -6.33 -17.18
C ASP A 152 -3.70 -6.88 -17.23
N ALA A 153 -2.76 -6.28 -16.49
CA ALA A 153 -1.40 -6.78 -16.35
C ALA A 153 -1.37 -8.15 -15.66
N MET A 154 -2.05 -8.28 -14.51
CA MET A 154 -2.19 -9.55 -13.78
C MET A 154 -2.86 -10.64 -14.64
N MET A 155 -3.97 -10.30 -15.30
CA MET A 155 -4.74 -11.22 -16.15
C MET A 155 -3.94 -11.75 -17.34
N ARG A 156 -3.03 -10.94 -17.90
CA ARG A 156 -2.16 -11.37 -19.00
C ARG A 156 -1.24 -12.51 -18.57
N MET A 157 -0.56 -12.35 -17.44
CA MET A 157 0.31 -13.39 -16.87
C MET A 157 -0.50 -14.61 -16.46
N TYR A 158 -1.68 -14.39 -15.89
CA TYR A 158 -2.60 -15.46 -15.50
C TYR A 158 -3.00 -16.34 -16.69
N ARG A 159 -3.44 -15.72 -17.80
CA ARG A 159 -3.86 -16.42 -19.02
C ARG A 159 -2.73 -17.19 -19.70
N TRP A 160 -1.49 -16.74 -19.52
CA TRP A 160 -0.30 -17.41 -20.04
C TRP A 160 0.26 -18.46 -19.08
N ALA A 161 -0.44 -18.75 -17.97
CA ALA A 161 -0.02 -19.66 -16.92
C ALA A 161 1.36 -19.31 -16.33
N TRP A 162 1.75 -18.04 -16.35
CA TRP A 162 2.98 -17.53 -15.74
C TRP A 162 2.78 -17.29 -14.25
N THR A 163 2.26 -18.29 -13.54
CA THR A 163 1.83 -18.17 -12.14
C THR A 163 2.97 -17.76 -11.22
N SER A 164 4.20 -18.24 -11.42
CA SER A 164 5.36 -17.82 -10.63
C SER A 164 5.69 -16.34 -10.80
N ILE A 165 5.58 -15.78 -12.02
CA ILE A 165 5.85 -14.36 -12.29
C ILE A 165 4.70 -13.51 -11.74
N LEU A 166 3.46 -13.95 -11.96
CA LEU A 166 2.28 -13.32 -11.37
C LEU A 166 2.40 -13.25 -9.85
N ASP A 167 2.77 -14.35 -9.20
CA ASP A 167 2.91 -14.39 -7.75
C ASP A 167 4.07 -13.50 -7.27
N GLN A 168 5.20 -13.45 -7.99
CA GLN A 168 6.30 -12.54 -7.66
C GLN A 168 5.87 -11.07 -7.72
N MET A 169 5.01 -10.69 -8.67
CA MET A 169 4.52 -9.31 -8.79
C MET A 169 3.34 -9.01 -7.85
N ALA A 170 2.32 -9.87 -7.83
CA ALA A 170 1.06 -9.61 -7.13
C ALA A 170 1.16 -9.86 -5.63
N ALA A 171 1.98 -10.81 -5.17
CA ALA A 171 2.12 -11.11 -3.75
C ALA A 171 2.57 -9.91 -2.89
N PRO A 172 3.69 -9.23 -3.19
CA PRO A 172 4.11 -8.08 -2.39
C PRO A 172 3.06 -6.97 -2.40
N LEU A 173 2.48 -6.67 -3.56
CA LEU A 173 1.47 -5.63 -3.74
C LEU A 173 0.21 -5.93 -2.92
N LEU A 174 -0.41 -7.10 -3.11
CA LEU A 174 -1.65 -7.44 -2.43
C LEU A 174 -1.47 -7.56 -0.92
N VAL A 175 -0.31 -8.05 -0.46
CA VAL A 175 0.00 -8.11 0.96
C VAL A 175 0.27 -6.71 1.52
N HIS A 176 0.97 -5.84 0.79
CA HIS A 176 1.22 -4.44 1.18
C HIS A 176 -0.11 -3.71 1.43
N GLU A 177 -1.04 -3.78 0.48
CA GLU A 177 -2.37 -3.18 0.62
C GLU A 177 -3.17 -3.81 1.77
N GLN A 178 -3.10 -5.13 1.94
CA GLN A 178 -3.76 -5.78 3.07
C GLN A 178 -3.12 -5.38 4.42
N VAL A 179 -1.82 -5.04 4.48
CA VAL A 179 -1.21 -4.46 5.69
C VAL A 179 -1.79 -3.08 5.97
N HIS A 180 -2.05 -2.25 4.97
CA HIS A 180 -2.72 -0.97 5.17
C HIS A 180 -4.15 -1.12 5.71
N VAL A 181 -4.90 -2.15 5.28
CA VAL A 181 -6.18 -2.50 5.92
C VAL A 181 -5.96 -2.84 7.40
N LEU A 182 -4.93 -3.63 7.70
CA LEU A 182 -4.62 -4.06 9.06
C LEU A 182 -4.18 -2.90 9.97
N GLN A 183 -3.40 -1.96 9.44
CA GLN A 183 -2.99 -0.73 10.14
C GLN A 183 -4.18 0.12 10.53
N ARG A 184 -5.18 0.25 9.65
CA ARG A 184 -6.43 0.98 9.95
C ARG A 184 -7.30 0.25 10.96
N ALA A 185 -7.41 -1.07 10.86
CA ALA A 185 -8.22 -1.88 11.79
C ALA A 185 -7.61 -1.96 13.20
N HIS A 186 -6.28 -1.90 13.31
CA HIS A 186 -5.55 -2.10 14.56
C HIS A 186 -4.38 -1.12 14.76
N PRO A 187 -4.58 0.20 14.70
CA PRO A 187 -3.50 1.19 14.68
C PRO A 187 -2.58 1.09 15.90
N GLN A 188 -3.16 0.82 17.08
CA GLN A 188 -2.42 0.69 18.33
C GLN A 188 -1.38 -0.44 18.31
N ARG A 189 -1.59 -1.49 17.50
CA ARG A 189 -0.60 -2.57 17.38
C ARG A 189 0.68 -2.08 16.70
N PHE A 190 0.57 -1.14 15.76
CA PHE A 190 1.68 -0.66 14.94
C PHE A 190 2.49 0.46 15.60
N VAL A 191 2.02 1.05 16.71
CA VAL A 191 2.75 2.13 17.39
C VAL A 191 4.18 1.70 17.74
N SER A 192 4.36 0.52 18.33
CA SER A 192 5.71 0.00 18.66
C SER A 192 6.57 -0.28 17.42
N LEU A 193 5.96 -0.66 16.29
CA LEU A 193 6.70 -0.77 15.04
C LEU A 193 7.25 0.59 14.65
N TYR A 194 6.42 1.63 14.69
CA TYR A 194 6.79 2.95 14.22
C TYR A 194 7.82 3.62 15.13
N THR A 195 7.64 3.52 16.45
CA THR A 195 8.47 4.22 17.42
C THR A 195 9.73 3.45 17.82
N GLU A 196 9.64 2.15 18.06
CA GLU A 196 10.75 1.36 18.60
C GLU A 196 11.56 0.66 17.51
N ILE A 197 10.89 0.23 16.44
CA ILE A 197 11.55 -0.49 15.34
C ILE A 197 12.04 0.46 14.27
N LEU A 198 11.14 1.28 13.73
CA LEU A 198 11.47 2.24 12.67
C LEU A 198 12.17 3.49 13.23
N GLY A 199 11.81 3.94 14.44
CA GLY A 199 12.46 5.06 15.14
C GLY A 199 11.79 6.42 14.94
N PHE A 200 10.54 6.45 14.48
CA PHE A 200 9.78 7.69 14.32
C PHE A 200 9.26 8.21 15.66
N ARG A 201 9.06 9.53 15.74
CA ARG A 201 8.32 10.20 16.81
C ARG A 201 7.03 10.76 16.24
N HIS A 202 5.91 10.53 16.93
CA HIS A 202 4.63 11.14 16.57
C HIS A 202 4.46 12.48 17.27
N LEU A 203 3.81 13.42 16.58
CA LEU A 203 3.43 14.74 17.07
C LEU A 203 1.90 14.85 17.11
N ASP A 204 1.37 15.39 18.21
CA ASP A 204 -0.07 15.69 18.33
C ASP A 204 -0.54 16.78 17.37
N THR A 205 0.39 17.61 16.87
CA THR A 205 0.09 18.68 15.91
C THR A 205 1.16 18.72 14.84
N VAL A 206 0.71 18.73 13.59
CA VAL A 206 1.56 18.78 12.40
C VAL A 206 2.10 20.20 12.21
N PRO A 207 3.42 20.44 12.33
CA PRO A 207 3.99 21.76 12.10
C PRO A 207 3.90 22.12 10.62
N ASP A 208 3.28 23.24 10.27
CA ASP A 208 3.04 23.55 8.85
C ASP A 208 3.46 24.97 8.45
N HIS A 209 3.49 25.17 7.13
CA HIS A 209 3.77 26.44 6.48
C HIS A 209 2.87 26.58 5.25
N PRO A 210 2.35 27.78 4.90
CA PRO A 210 1.41 27.94 3.78
C PRO A 210 1.88 27.31 2.47
N TRP A 211 3.17 27.45 2.13
CA TRP A 211 3.76 26.83 0.95
C TRP A 211 3.68 25.30 0.99
N LEU A 212 3.92 24.67 2.15
CA LEU A 212 3.89 23.21 2.30
C LEU A 212 2.46 22.69 2.11
N LEU A 213 1.47 23.38 2.69
CA LEU A 213 0.06 23.05 2.53
C LEU A 213 -0.32 23.01 1.05
N GLU A 214 0.05 24.06 0.29
CA GLU A 214 -0.30 24.18 -1.13
C GLU A 214 0.33 23.10 -2.02
N HIS A 215 1.53 22.64 -1.67
CA HIS A 215 2.30 21.66 -2.48
C HIS A 215 2.12 20.21 -2.03
N ARG A 216 1.44 19.97 -0.91
CA ARG A 216 1.25 18.63 -0.34
C ARG A 216 0.44 17.72 -1.26
N VAL A 217 0.85 16.46 -1.33
CA VAL A 217 0.06 15.36 -1.91
C VAL A 217 -0.46 14.49 -0.79
N ALA A 218 -1.76 14.29 -0.72
CA ALA A 218 -2.36 13.36 0.23
C ALA A 218 -2.19 11.91 -0.27
N ASN A 219 -1.60 11.06 0.56
CA ASN A 219 -1.56 9.62 0.33
C ASN A 219 -2.72 8.96 1.10
N PRO A 220 -3.65 8.24 0.44
CA PRO A 220 -4.75 7.55 1.13
C PRO A 220 -4.28 6.56 2.21
N ASP A 221 -3.09 5.95 2.05
CA ASP A 221 -2.47 4.96 2.94
C ASP A 221 -1.63 5.53 4.08
N ALA A 222 -1.36 6.83 4.02
CA ALA A 222 -0.54 7.57 4.96
C ALA A 222 -1.14 8.96 5.26
N GLN A 223 -2.33 8.98 5.86
CA GLN A 223 -3.06 10.24 6.13
C GLN A 223 -2.54 11.02 7.35
N ASP A 224 -1.86 10.35 8.29
CA ASP A 224 -1.35 10.97 9.52
C ASP A 224 0.04 11.56 9.30
N LEU A 225 0.13 12.87 9.08
CA LEU A 225 1.40 13.55 8.83
C LEU A 225 2.17 13.90 10.13
N GLY A 226 1.77 13.38 11.29
CA GLY A 226 2.39 13.65 12.58
C GLY A 226 3.75 12.97 12.80
N TRP A 227 4.23 12.16 11.86
CA TRP A 227 5.44 11.36 12.04
C TRP A 227 6.72 12.08 11.62
N ILE A 228 7.63 12.27 12.57
CA ILE A 228 8.93 12.91 12.36
C ILE A 228 10.07 11.93 12.65
N TYR A 229 11.23 12.19 12.04
CA TYR A 229 12.42 11.37 12.17
C TYR A 229 13.63 12.20 12.58
N LYS A 230 14.47 11.63 13.46
CA LYS A 230 15.73 12.25 13.86
C LYS A 230 16.87 11.64 13.07
N ILE A 231 17.57 12.46 12.31
CA ILE A 231 18.78 12.07 11.58
C ILE A 231 19.99 12.76 12.20
N ASN A 232 21.17 12.14 12.09
CA ASN A 232 22.43 12.74 12.49
C ASN A 232 23.25 13.03 11.23
N ILE A 233 23.42 14.30 10.87
CA ILE A 233 24.21 14.72 9.71
C ILE A 233 25.49 15.38 10.24
N GLY A 234 26.64 14.79 9.97
CA GLY A 234 27.95 15.34 10.37
C GLY A 234 28.07 15.59 11.89
N GLY A 235 27.52 14.69 12.71
CA GLY A 235 27.54 14.80 14.17
C GLY A 235 26.48 15.73 14.76
N LYS A 236 25.62 16.34 13.93
CA LYS A 236 24.53 17.20 14.37
C LYS A 236 23.19 16.51 14.18
N ASP A 237 22.43 16.50 15.26
CA ASP A 237 21.06 16.02 15.26
C ASP A 237 20.15 17.01 14.53
N GLN A 238 19.36 16.49 13.61
CA GLN A 238 18.37 17.24 12.84
C GLN A 238 17.05 16.46 12.81
N TRP A 239 15.96 17.16 13.09
CA TRP A 239 14.62 16.61 12.95
C TRP A 239 14.10 16.91 11.55
N ILE A 240 13.51 15.89 10.93
CA ILE A 240 12.86 16.00 9.63
C ILE A 240 11.44 15.44 9.67
N ARG A 241 10.55 15.99 8.84
CA ARG A 241 9.29 15.34 8.46
C ARG A 241 9.36 14.93 6.99
N PRO A 242 9.34 13.63 6.68
CA PRO A 242 9.17 13.14 5.32
C PRO A 242 7.75 13.42 4.79
N ASP A 243 7.63 14.09 3.64
CA ASP A 243 6.34 14.39 2.99
C ASP A 243 6.39 14.05 1.48
N LEU A 244 5.21 13.79 0.91
CA LEU A 244 5.00 13.82 -0.54
C LEU A 244 4.58 15.22 -1.00
N MET A 245 5.24 15.73 -2.03
CA MET A 245 4.96 17.06 -2.58
C MET A 245 4.96 17.08 -4.09
N LEU A 246 4.23 18.04 -4.66
CA LEU A 246 4.31 18.40 -6.06
C LEU A 246 5.39 19.45 -6.29
N ARG A 247 6.11 19.32 -7.42
CA ARG A 247 7.00 20.36 -7.94
C ARG A 247 6.27 21.50 -8.64
N LYS A 248 5.10 21.20 -9.21
CA LYS A 248 4.28 22.11 -10.03
C LYS A 248 2.81 22.00 -9.61
N LEU A 249 2.07 23.09 -9.67
CA LEU A 249 0.67 23.14 -9.20
C LEU A 249 -0.36 23.42 -10.31
N ASP A 250 0.05 24.06 -11.40
CA ASP A 250 -0.89 24.48 -12.45
C ASP A 250 -1.33 23.32 -13.34
N GLN A 251 -0.38 22.53 -13.82
CA GLN A 251 -0.61 21.33 -14.63
C GLN A 251 0.34 20.21 -14.17
N PRO A 252 0.14 19.69 -12.94
CA PRO A 252 0.99 18.63 -12.41
C PRO A 252 0.79 17.32 -13.17
N ASP A 253 1.90 16.66 -13.46
CA ASP A 253 1.93 15.25 -13.83
C ASP A 253 2.41 14.43 -12.64
N MET A 254 1.53 13.59 -12.06
CA MET A 254 1.85 12.85 -10.83
C MET A 254 3.11 11.97 -10.99
N ALA A 255 3.35 11.40 -12.17
CA ALA A 255 4.49 10.52 -12.39
C ALA A 255 5.85 11.27 -12.36
N SER A 256 5.88 12.54 -12.74
CA SER A 256 7.13 13.31 -12.89
C SER A 256 7.28 14.49 -11.92
N ASP A 257 6.18 15.04 -11.42
CA ASP A 257 6.16 16.18 -10.50
C ASP A 257 6.06 15.77 -9.02
N LEU A 258 5.69 14.52 -8.72
CA LEU A 258 5.72 13.99 -7.35
C LEU A 258 7.17 13.84 -6.88
N ARG A 259 7.44 14.29 -5.66
CA ARG A 259 8.73 14.15 -4.99
C ARG A 259 8.54 13.82 -3.52
N ILE A 260 9.48 13.03 -3.00
CA ILE A 260 9.61 12.77 -1.58
C ILE A 260 10.59 13.80 -1.01
N VAL A 261 10.19 14.52 0.03
CA VAL A 261 11.02 15.56 0.64
C VAL A 261 11.23 15.33 2.11
N ALA A 262 12.36 15.82 2.63
CA ALA A 262 12.57 16.05 4.04
C ALA A 262 12.34 17.52 4.36
N ILE A 263 11.35 17.81 5.20
CA ILE A 263 11.11 19.15 5.75
C ILE A 263 11.88 19.25 7.06
N GLU A 264 12.80 20.20 7.17
CA GLU A 264 13.54 20.42 8.42
C GLU A 264 12.63 21.03 9.49
N LEU A 265 12.71 20.50 10.71
CA LEU A 265 11.98 20.98 11.87
C LEU A 265 12.94 21.47 12.96
N LYS A 266 12.52 22.50 13.68
CA LYS A 266 13.19 23.00 14.89
C LYS A 266 12.37 22.65 16.11
N GLU A 267 13.03 22.05 17.10
CA GLU A 267 12.45 21.80 18.41
C GLU A 267 12.69 23.02 19.32
N SER A 268 11.65 23.52 19.96
CA SER A 268 11.72 24.60 20.95
C SER A 268 10.73 24.33 22.07
N HIS A 269 11.23 24.18 23.31
CA HIS A 269 10.41 23.90 24.49
C HIS A 269 9.46 22.70 24.33
N GLY A 270 9.92 21.65 23.63
CA GLY A 270 9.13 20.45 23.35
C GLY A 270 8.14 20.57 22.19
N ASN A 271 8.01 21.75 21.59
CA ASN A 271 7.18 21.98 20.40
C ASN A 271 8.05 21.97 19.13
N PHE A 272 7.45 21.57 18.01
CA PHE A 272 8.10 21.56 16.71
C PHE A 272 7.53 22.64 15.81
N VAL A 273 8.42 23.32 15.07
CA VAL A 273 8.06 24.29 14.04
C VAL A 273 8.86 24.01 12.77
N VAL A 274 8.31 24.36 11.61
CA VAL A 274 9.01 24.28 10.34
C VAL A 274 10.23 25.21 10.36
N ALA A 275 11.40 24.70 10.00
CA ALA A 275 12.58 25.52 9.85
C ALA A 275 12.46 26.40 8.59
N LEU A 276 12.67 27.70 8.74
CA LEU A 276 12.63 28.65 7.64
C LEU A 276 14.03 29.09 7.21
N ASP A 277 14.20 29.37 5.92
CA ASP A 277 15.37 30.02 5.35
C ASP A 277 15.34 31.55 5.58
N GLU A 278 16.35 32.27 5.09
CA GLU A 278 16.46 33.73 5.23
C GLU A 278 15.34 34.50 4.49
N ARG A 279 14.64 33.83 3.56
CA ARG A 279 13.51 34.38 2.80
C ARG A 279 12.17 34.00 3.41
N GLY A 280 12.17 33.34 4.57
CA GLY A 280 10.97 32.85 5.24
C GLY A 280 10.33 31.63 4.57
N GLN A 281 11.02 30.93 3.67
CA GLN A 281 10.52 29.72 3.04
C GLN A 281 10.89 28.48 3.84
N ALA A 282 10.06 27.44 3.77
CA ALA A 282 10.34 26.17 4.42
C ALA A 282 11.65 25.56 3.89
N ARG A 283 12.54 25.14 4.79
CA ARG A 283 13.75 24.40 4.43
C ARG A 283 13.38 22.98 4.09
N ILE A 284 13.52 22.65 2.81
CA ILE A 284 13.21 21.35 2.24
C ILE A 284 14.40 20.84 1.44
N GLN A 285 14.63 19.53 1.48
CA GLN A 285 15.57 18.85 0.58
C GLN A 285 14.95 17.54 0.07
N ASP A 286 15.54 16.96 -0.96
CA ASP A 286 15.15 15.62 -1.41
C ASP A 286 15.47 14.62 -0.29
N LEU A 287 14.47 13.84 0.16
CA LEU A 287 14.70 12.84 1.20
C LEU A 287 15.73 11.82 0.72
N ASN A 288 15.69 11.50 -0.57
CA ASN A 288 16.59 10.54 -1.20
C ASN A 288 17.97 11.13 -1.53
N SER A 289 18.27 12.37 -1.16
CA SER A 289 19.66 12.87 -1.14
C SER A 289 20.33 12.76 0.23
N ILE A 290 19.61 12.34 1.28
CA ILE A 290 20.14 12.21 2.64
C ILE A 290 20.70 10.80 2.84
N GLY A 291 22.02 10.64 2.70
CA GLY A 291 22.68 9.33 2.81
C GLY A 291 22.38 8.64 4.14
N GLU A 292 22.46 9.37 5.25
CA GLU A 292 22.21 8.85 6.59
C GLU A 292 20.78 8.36 6.80
N TYR A 293 19.81 8.87 6.02
CA TYR A 293 18.43 8.37 6.05
C TYR A 293 18.26 7.15 5.14
N GLN A 294 18.88 7.17 3.96
CA GLN A 294 18.79 6.06 3.00
C GLN A 294 19.41 4.77 3.53
N ASP A 295 20.41 4.85 4.39
CA ASP A 295 21.05 3.69 4.98
C ASP A 295 20.18 2.98 6.03
N ILE A 296 19.07 3.62 6.46
CA ILE A 296 18.16 3.09 7.48
C ILE A 296 17.08 2.19 6.86
N PHE A 297 16.59 2.53 5.67
CA PHE A 297 15.42 1.89 5.04
C PHE A 297 15.79 1.23 3.71
N PRO A 298 15.48 -0.07 3.52
CA PRO A 298 15.95 -0.81 2.34
C PRO A 298 15.24 -0.43 1.03
N ASN A 299 14.02 0.12 1.10
CA ASN A 299 13.27 0.61 -0.06
C ASN A 299 13.25 2.13 -0.06
N ARG A 300 13.78 2.77 -1.12
CA ARG A 300 13.87 4.24 -1.26
C ARG A 300 12.63 4.88 -1.87
N GLN A 301 11.71 4.08 -2.40
CA GLN A 301 10.49 4.56 -3.06
C GLN A 301 9.36 4.75 -2.04
N GLU A 302 9.34 3.94 -0.98
CA GLU A 302 8.29 3.94 0.05
C GLU A 302 8.82 4.35 1.45
N ASN A 303 9.90 5.13 1.51
CA ASN A 303 10.57 5.51 2.78
C ASN A 303 10.04 6.80 3.43
N TYR A 304 8.87 7.28 3.04
CA TYR A 304 8.38 8.61 3.42
C TYR A 304 7.29 8.60 4.48
N HIS A 305 6.82 7.44 4.92
CA HIS A 305 5.85 7.35 6.00
C HIS A 305 5.92 6.00 6.71
N PRO A 306 5.79 5.92 8.05
CA PRO A 306 5.89 4.66 8.77
C PRO A 306 4.84 3.61 8.36
N ASN A 307 3.64 4.03 7.93
CA ASN A 307 2.66 3.09 7.34
C ASN A 307 3.21 2.41 6.08
N GLU A 308 3.77 3.19 5.15
CA GLU A 308 4.33 2.70 3.87
C GLU A 308 5.53 1.80 4.09
N ILE A 309 6.48 2.27 4.91
CA ILE A 309 7.67 1.50 5.31
C ILE A 309 7.24 0.19 5.98
N GLY A 310 6.27 0.26 6.89
CA GLY A 310 5.74 -0.92 7.58
C GLY A 310 5.09 -1.90 6.61
N ALA A 311 4.27 -1.41 5.68
CA ALA A 311 3.58 -2.23 4.69
C ALA A 311 4.56 -2.90 3.73
N ASP A 312 5.53 -2.18 3.17
CA ASP A 312 6.62 -2.72 2.34
C ASP A 312 7.40 -3.83 3.05
N LEU A 313 7.84 -3.57 4.28
CA LEU A 313 8.69 -4.51 5.01
C LEU A 313 7.92 -5.77 5.43
N ILE A 314 6.67 -5.61 5.90
CA ILE A 314 5.82 -6.75 6.29
C ILE A 314 5.41 -7.54 5.04
N ALA A 315 5.11 -6.87 3.93
CA ALA A 315 4.80 -7.53 2.67
C ALA A 315 5.97 -8.36 2.16
N GLY A 316 7.19 -7.82 2.19
CA GLY A 316 8.40 -8.57 1.87
C GLY A 316 8.61 -9.78 2.79
N TRP A 317 8.42 -9.60 4.10
CA TRP A 317 8.52 -10.69 5.07
C TRP A 317 7.50 -11.81 4.82
N ILE A 318 6.23 -11.48 4.60
CA ILE A 318 5.16 -12.47 4.41
C ILE A 318 5.32 -13.17 3.05
N SER A 319 5.40 -12.39 1.96
CA SER A 319 5.44 -12.91 0.58
C SER A 319 6.75 -13.68 0.29
N GLY A 320 7.82 -13.38 1.02
CA GLY A 320 9.14 -14.01 0.85
C GLY A 320 9.94 -13.41 -0.30
N HIS A 321 9.73 -12.13 -0.60
CA HIS A 321 10.48 -11.45 -1.64
C HIS A 321 11.98 -11.38 -1.32
N ALA A 322 12.79 -11.76 -2.31
CA ALA A 322 14.24 -11.93 -2.19
C ALA A 322 15.06 -10.69 -2.58
N GLU A 323 14.44 -9.66 -3.19
CA GLU A 323 15.18 -8.52 -3.75
C GLU A 323 15.10 -7.26 -2.88
N GLY A 324 16.21 -6.50 -2.86
CA GLY A 324 16.38 -5.29 -2.07
C GLY A 324 16.88 -5.55 -0.65
N ASN A 325 18.09 -6.10 -0.53
CA ASN A 325 18.83 -6.24 0.73
C ASN A 325 18.17 -7.21 1.75
N ALA A 326 18.03 -8.49 1.38
CA ALA A 326 17.51 -9.54 2.28
C ALA A 326 18.31 -9.64 3.61
N GLY A 327 19.56 -9.19 3.62
CA GLY A 327 20.41 -9.09 4.81
C GLY A 327 20.24 -7.81 5.64
N HIS A 328 19.35 -6.89 5.25
CA HIS A 328 19.15 -5.64 5.97
C HIS A 328 18.66 -5.90 7.40
N ALA A 329 19.34 -5.36 8.40
CA ALA A 329 19.06 -5.61 9.82
C ALA A 329 17.60 -5.34 10.20
N LEU A 330 16.99 -4.32 9.59
CA LEU A 330 15.57 -4.00 9.81
C LEU A 330 14.63 -5.15 9.43
N ARG A 331 14.87 -5.88 8.34
CA ARG A 331 13.97 -6.97 7.90
C ARG A 331 13.87 -8.09 8.94
N LYS A 332 14.96 -8.40 9.64
CA LYS A 332 14.95 -9.36 10.75
C LYS A 332 14.11 -8.86 11.93
N ARG A 333 14.29 -7.59 12.31
CA ARG A 333 13.51 -6.96 13.39
C ARG A 333 12.01 -6.92 13.05
N ILE A 334 11.66 -6.71 11.79
CA ILE A 334 10.26 -6.75 11.30
C ILE A 334 9.67 -8.14 11.44
N ALA A 335 10.41 -9.19 11.05
CA ALA A 335 9.95 -10.56 11.22
C ALA A 335 9.70 -10.90 12.70
N GLU A 336 10.65 -10.56 13.58
CA GLU A 336 10.52 -10.78 15.03
C GLU A 336 9.33 -10.00 15.61
N TRP A 337 9.18 -8.73 15.23
CA TRP A 337 8.04 -7.92 15.64
C TRP A 337 6.72 -8.49 15.12
N GLY A 338 6.66 -8.91 13.86
CA GLY A 338 5.46 -9.46 13.22
C GLY A 338 5.00 -10.77 13.89
N TRP A 339 5.94 -11.67 14.21
CA TRP A 339 5.66 -12.89 14.96
C TRP A 339 5.05 -12.63 16.34
N LYS A 340 5.36 -11.49 16.97
CA LYS A 340 4.79 -11.13 18.27
C LYS A 340 3.44 -10.42 18.14
N ASN A 341 3.30 -9.52 17.16
CA ASN A 341 2.21 -8.54 17.14
C ASN A 341 1.07 -8.85 16.17
N LEU A 342 1.30 -9.72 15.17
CA LEU A 342 0.33 -10.03 14.10
C LEU A 342 -0.34 -11.41 14.24
N GLN A 343 -0.40 -11.94 15.47
CA GLN A 343 -1.00 -13.24 15.80
C GLN A 343 -2.51 -13.16 16.07
#